data_AF-A0A948J737-F1
#
_entry.id   AF-A0A948J737-F1
#
_cell.length_a   1.000
_cell.length_b   1.000
_cell.length_c   1.000
_cell.angle_alpha   90.00
_cell.angle_beta   90.00
_cell.angle_gamma   90.00
#
_symmetry.space_group_name_H-M   'P 1'
#
loop_
_entity.id
_entity.type
_entity.pdbx_description
1 polymer ?
#
loop_
_entity_poly.entity_id
_entity_poly.type
_entity_poly.pdbx_seq_one_letter_code
_entity_poly.pdbx_strand_id
1 'polypeptide(L)'
;MTSIYENESLSGDDVLNEVFRIMEKYEQKSFLECFSIYLGTAQILEFALKKLLEKKFGIPEEATEKLTLGQARVKLESVGLRVDYTELLKQVVKDRNHVAHELLANQALIGSLDYEFSERMQFRELKHFIFGLEQAVFLFDYFQHNNAWETNF
;
A
#
# COMPACT_ATOMS: atom_id res chain seq x y z
N MET A 1 -6.28 26.95 4.56
CA MET A 1 -6.02 26.04 3.43
C MET A 1 -7.07 24.96 3.51
N THR A 2 -7.93 24.89 2.51
CA THR A 2 -8.87 23.79 2.30
C THR A 2 -8.05 22.50 2.19
N SER A 3 -8.42 21.47 2.95
CA SER A 3 -7.71 20.21 2.97
C SER A 3 -7.83 19.53 1.59
N ILE A 4 -6.79 18.87 1.07
CA ILE A 4 -6.89 18.15 -0.23
C ILE A 4 -8.02 17.11 -0.23
N TYR A 5 -8.41 16.66 0.96
CA TYR A 5 -9.52 15.74 1.21
C TYR A 5 -10.91 16.37 1.01
N GLU A 6 -11.03 17.70 1.01
CA GLU A 6 -12.29 18.44 0.79
C GLU A 6 -12.58 18.69 -0.69
N ASN A 7 -11.65 18.33 -1.59
CA ASN A 7 -11.86 18.45 -3.03
C ASN A 7 -12.87 17.39 -3.50
N GLU A 8 -13.90 17.79 -4.24
CA GLU A 8 -14.92 16.88 -4.80
C GLU A 8 -14.35 15.83 -5.76
N SER A 9 -13.23 16.15 -6.41
CA SER A 9 -12.50 15.23 -7.29
C SER A 9 -11.01 15.54 -7.26
N LEU A 10 -10.18 14.52 -7.49
CA LEU A 10 -8.73 14.66 -7.64
C LEU A 10 -8.33 14.47 -9.10
N SER A 11 -7.50 15.36 -9.61
CA SER A 11 -6.77 15.11 -10.86
C SER A 11 -5.57 14.18 -10.62
N GLY A 12 -5.00 13.64 -11.70
CA GLY A 12 -3.76 12.86 -11.61
C GLY A 12 -2.61 13.67 -10.97
N ASP A 13 -2.52 14.96 -11.29
CA ASP A 13 -1.48 15.84 -10.74
C ASP A 13 -1.68 16.09 -9.24
N ASP A 14 -2.92 16.19 -8.76
CA ASP A 14 -3.20 16.32 -7.33
C ASP A 14 -2.70 15.11 -6.56
N VAL A 15 -2.97 13.91 -7.08
CA VAL A 15 -2.49 12.65 -6.49
C VAL A 15 -0.96 12.60 -6.51
N LEU A 16 -0.35 12.92 -7.64
CA LEU A 16 1.12 12.89 -7.77
C LEU A 16 1.80 13.85 -6.79
N ASN A 17 1.34 15.11 -6.73
CA ASN A 17 1.91 16.13 -5.86
C ASN A 17 1.79 15.75 -4.38
N GLU A 18 0.65 15.20 -3.99
CA GLU A 18 0.44 14.77 -2.61
C GLU A 18 1.31 13.57 -2.25
N VAL A 19 1.43 12.58 -3.15
CA VAL A 19 2.33 11.44 -2.91
C VAL A 19 3.78 11.92 -2.85
N PHE A 20 4.22 12.85 -3.70
CA PHE A 20 5.58 13.42 -3.59
C PHE A 20 5.82 14.12 -2.26
N ARG A 21 4.84 14.88 -1.75
CA ARG A 21 4.91 15.48 -0.42
C ARG A 21 5.04 14.43 0.67
N ILE A 22 4.26 13.34 0.60
CA ILE A 22 4.36 12.21 1.53
C ILE A 22 5.75 11.55 1.44
N MET A 23 6.34 11.50 0.24
CA MET A 23 7.66 10.90 0.00
C MET A 23 8.81 11.66 0.66
N GLU A 24 8.64 12.93 1.03
CA GLU A 24 9.66 13.74 1.74
C GLU A 24 10.12 13.05 3.03
N LYS A 25 9.24 12.27 3.69
CA LYS A 25 9.59 11.51 4.91
C LYS A 25 10.67 10.44 4.70
N TYR A 26 11.03 10.11 3.45
CA TYR A 26 12.03 9.10 3.11
C TYR A 26 13.39 9.66 2.64
N GLU A 27 13.51 10.98 2.37
CA GLU A 27 14.66 11.52 1.64
C GLU A 27 16.02 11.31 2.32
N GLN A 28 16.04 11.26 3.65
CA GLN A 28 17.26 11.10 4.47
C GLN A 28 17.32 9.74 5.19
N LYS A 29 16.46 8.80 4.82
CA LYS A 29 16.39 7.48 5.45
C LYS A 29 17.30 6.50 4.75
N SER A 30 17.95 5.64 5.54
CA SER A 30 18.68 4.48 5.03
C SER A 30 17.73 3.50 4.32
N PHE A 31 18.31 2.58 3.55
CA PHE A 31 17.54 1.50 2.92
C PHE A 31 16.71 0.73 3.94
N LEU A 32 17.32 0.32 5.06
CA LEU A 32 16.64 -0.48 6.09
C LEU A 32 15.49 0.27 6.76
N GLU A 33 15.63 1.58 6.98
CA GLU A 33 14.55 2.41 7.50
C GLU A 33 13.40 2.53 6.49
N CYS A 34 13.71 2.86 5.23
CA CYS A 34 12.71 2.89 4.15
C CYS A 34 11.98 1.55 4.00
N PHE A 35 12.73 0.46 4.07
CA PHE A 35 12.22 -0.90 3.98
C PHE A 35 11.29 -1.24 5.16
N SER A 36 11.71 -0.91 6.38
CA SER A 36 10.92 -1.14 7.59
C SER A 36 9.60 -0.35 7.55
N ILE A 37 9.65 0.92 7.12
CA ILE A 37 8.45 1.75 6.97
C ILE A 37 7.54 1.16 5.89
N TYR A 38 8.10 0.76 4.73
CA TYR A 38 7.33 0.14 3.66
C TYR A 38 6.54 -1.08 4.14
N LEU A 39 7.18 -2.01 4.85
CA LEU A 39 6.50 -3.19 5.39
C LEU A 39 5.41 -2.83 6.41
N GLY A 40 5.71 -1.87 7.31
CA GLY A 40 4.74 -1.38 8.28
C GLY A 40 3.51 -0.75 7.62
N THR A 41 3.72 0.13 6.64
CA THR A 41 2.64 0.78 5.88
C THR A 41 1.81 -0.26 5.12
N ALA A 42 2.42 -1.27 4.51
CA ALA A 42 1.69 -2.32 3.79
C ALA A 42 0.80 -3.14 4.74
N GLN A 43 1.26 -3.42 5.95
CA GLN A 43 0.49 -4.11 6.97
C GLN A 43 -0.67 -3.26 7.51
N ILE A 44 -0.45 -1.95 7.69
CA ILE A 44 -1.50 -1.00 8.07
C ILE A 44 -2.58 -0.94 6.99
N LEU A 45 -2.19 -0.84 5.72
CA LEU A 45 -3.11 -0.86 4.60
C LEU A 45 -3.92 -2.17 4.56
N GLU A 46 -3.26 -3.32 4.74
CA GLU A 46 -3.95 -4.61 4.83
C GLU A 46 -5.05 -4.60 5.90
N PHE A 47 -4.74 -4.10 7.10
CA PHE A 47 -5.70 -4.00 8.19
C PHE A 47 -6.85 -3.04 7.84
N ALA A 48 -6.54 -1.89 7.24
CA ALA A 48 -7.54 -0.91 6.83
C ALA A 48 -8.52 -1.49 5.78
N LEU A 49 -8.02 -2.27 4.82
CA LEU A 49 -8.85 -2.96 3.82
C LEU A 49 -9.76 -4.03 4.44
N LYS A 50 -9.27 -4.77 5.45
CA LYS A 50 -10.12 -5.71 6.22
C LYS A 50 -11.25 -4.98 6.94
N LYS A 51 -10.92 -3.87 7.63
CA LYS A 51 -11.92 -3.04 8.30
C LYS A 51 -12.91 -2.40 7.33
N LEU A 52 -12.51 -2.10 6.09
CA LEU A 52 -13.42 -1.65 5.04
C LEU A 52 -14.42 -2.76 4.66
N LEU A 53 -13.95 -4.00 4.46
CA LEU A 53 -14.83 -5.16 4.20
C LEU A 53 -15.85 -5.38 5.32
N GLU A 54 -15.42 -5.24 6.57
CA GLU A 54 -16.30 -5.41 7.73
C GLU A 54 -17.35 -4.29 7.82
N LYS A 55 -16.89 -3.04 7.81
CA LYS A 55 -17.75 -1.88 8.12
C LYS A 55 -18.65 -1.48 6.97
N LYS A 56 -18.14 -1.53 5.73
CA LYS A 56 -18.90 -1.09 4.56
C LYS A 56 -19.65 -2.23 3.88
N PHE A 57 -19.08 -3.43 3.86
CA PHE A 57 -19.67 -4.57 3.15
C PHE A 57 -20.26 -5.65 4.07
N GLY A 58 -20.24 -5.44 5.39
CA GLY A 58 -20.88 -6.32 6.36
C GLY A 58 -20.26 -7.72 6.45
N ILE A 59 -19.00 -7.88 6.03
CA ILE A 59 -18.30 -9.16 6.12
C ILE A 59 -17.91 -9.40 7.58
N PRO A 60 -18.20 -10.58 8.18
CA PRO A 60 -17.84 -10.86 9.56
C PRO A 60 -16.33 -10.75 9.82
N GLU A 61 -15.95 -10.27 11.00
CA GLU A 61 -14.54 -10.10 11.40
C GLU A 61 -13.78 -11.45 11.36
N GLU A 62 -14.44 -12.55 11.74
CA GLU A 62 -13.85 -13.89 11.70
C GLU A 62 -13.48 -14.31 10.27
N ALA A 63 -14.19 -13.78 9.26
CA ALA A 63 -13.93 -14.05 7.86
C ALA A 63 -12.83 -13.13 7.26
N THR A 64 -12.55 -11.98 7.88
CA THR A 64 -11.55 -11.01 7.42
C THR A 64 -10.21 -11.10 8.16
N GLU A 65 -10.22 -11.56 9.42
CA GLU A 65 -9.06 -11.59 10.33
C GLU A 65 -7.82 -12.20 9.67
N LYS A 66 -7.99 -13.39 9.06
CA LYS A 66 -6.90 -14.19 8.48
C LYS A 66 -6.56 -13.84 7.03
N LEU A 67 -7.27 -12.89 6.42
CA LEU A 67 -6.98 -12.53 5.03
C LEU A 67 -5.59 -11.89 4.93
N THR A 68 -4.81 -12.25 3.93
CA THR A 68 -3.63 -11.46 3.56
C THR A 68 -4.04 -10.25 2.73
N LEU A 69 -3.13 -9.29 2.50
CA LEU A 69 -3.36 -8.15 1.62
C LEU A 69 -3.88 -8.57 0.24
N GLY A 70 -3.30 -9.63 -0.33
CA GLY A 70 -3.74 -10.21 -1.60
C GLY A 70 -5.17 -10.76 -1.54
N GLN A 71 -5.52 -11.48 -0.46
CA GLN A 71 -6.86 -12.03 -0.29
C GLN A 71 -7.90 -10.94 0.01
N ALA A 72 -7.56 -9.93 0.82
CA ALA A 72 -8.42 -8.78 1.07
C ALA A 72 -8.72 -8.01 -0.22
N ARG A 73 -7.71 -7.80 -1.08
CA ARG A 73 -7.88 -7.22 -2.42
C ARG A 73 -8.82 -8.03 -3.31
N VAL A 74 -8.66 -9.35 -3.37
CA VAL A 74 -9.58 -10.24 -4.13
C VAL A 74 -11.01 -10.10 -3.59
N LYS A 75 -11.16 -10.06 -2.27
CA LYS A 75 -12.48 -9.97 -1.64
C LYS A 75 -13.14 -8.62 -1.94
N LEU A 76 -12.40 -7.52 -1.88
CA LEU A 76 -12.89 -6.17 -2.23
C LEU A 76 -13.36 -6.09 -3.68
N GLU A 77 -12.63 -6.69 -4.61
CA GLU A 77 -13.03 -6.83 -6.02
C GLU A 77 -14.33 -7.63 -6.15
N SER A 78 -14.49 -8.73 -5.38
CA SER A 78 -15.70 -9.56 -5.42
C SER A 78 -16.96 -8.89 -4.86
N VAL A 79 -16.81 -7.91 -3.96
CA VAL A 79 -17.93 -7.15 -3.38
C VAL A 79 -18.21 -5.86 -4.16
N GLY A 80 -17.56 -5.67 -5.32
CA GLY A 80 -17.83 -4.55 -6.22
C GLY A 80 -17.16 -3.23 -5.83
N LEU A 81 -16.05 -3.27 -5.08
CA LEU A 81 -15.25 -2.06 -4.86
C LEU A 81 -14.77 -1.47 -6.20
N ARG A 82 -14.70 -0.14 -6.30
CA ARG A 82 -14.21 0.59 -7.48
C ARG A 82 -12.95 -0.03 -8.12
N VAL A 83 -13.02 -0.21 -9.44
CA VAL A 83 -12.04 -0.98 -10.22
C VAL A 83 -10.67 -0.34 -10.22
N ASP A 84 -10.60 0.98 -10.43
CA ASP A 84 -9.36 1.76 -10.46
C ASP A 84 -8.50 1.57 -9.19
N TYR A 85 -9.13 1.56 -8.02
CA TYR A 85 -8.44 1.30 -6.76
C TYR A 85 -8.01 -0.17 -6.62
N THR A 86 -8.86 -1.11 -7.03
CA THR A 86 -8.48 -2.54 -6.98
C THR A 86 -7.34 -2.88 -7.93
N GLU A 87 -7.22 -2.21 -9.09
CA GLU A 87 -6.08 -2.35 -10.01
C GLU A 87 -4.78 -1.80 -9.39
N LEU A 88 -4.84 -0.64 -8.74
CA LEU A 88 -3.70 -0.12 -7.98
C LEU A 88 -3.25 -1.13 -6.90
N LEU A 89 -4.20 -1.70 -6.16
CA LEU A 89 -3.88 -2.71 -5.14
C LEU A 89 -3.30 -4.01 -5.73
N LYS A 90 -3.64 -4.39 -6.97
CA LYS A 90 -2.99 -5.53 -7.65
C LYS A 90 -1.49 -5.29 -7.80
N GLN A 91 -1.10 -4.06 -8.18
CA GLN A 91 0.30 -3.68 -8.27
C GLN A 91 0.98 -3.66 -6.89
N VAL A 92 0.36 -3.05 -5.87
CA VAL A 92 0.89 -3.04 -4.50
C VAL A 92 1.12 -4.45 -3.94
N VAL A 93 0.19 -5.39 -4.19
CA VAL A 93 0.34 -6.79 -3.77
C VAL A 93 1.52 -7.45 -4.47
N LYS A 94 1.68 -7.23 -5.78
CA LYS A 94 2.80 -7.76 -6.56
C LYS A 94 4.13 -7.25 -6.02
N ASP A 95 4.23 -5.95 -5.78
CA ASP A 95 5.44 -5.30 -5.27
C ASP A 95 5.77 -5.78 -3.86
N ARG A 96 4.79 -5.86 -2.96
CA ARG A 96 4.98 -6.36 -1.60
C ARG A 96 5.45 -7.80 -1.57
N ASN A 97 4.93 -8.64 -2.46
CA ASN A 97 5.38 -10.03 -2.59
C ASN A 97 6.82 -10.10 -3.09
N HIS A 98 7.17 -9.30 -4.10
CA HIS A 98 8.55 -9.21 -4.58
C HIS A 98 9.50 -8.78 -3.46
N VAL A 99 9.15 -7.73 -2.71
CA VAL A 99 9.94 -7.25 -1.57
C VAL A 99 10.09 -8.31 -0.48
N ALA A 100 9.03 -9.06 -0.17
CA ALA A 100 9.09 -10.17 0.78
C ALA A 100 10.00 -11.31 0.29
N HIS A 101 9.96 -11.64 -1.00
CA HIS A 101 10.84 -12.65 -1.59
C HIS A 101 12.31 -12.23 -1.54
N GLU A 102 12.62 -10.97 -1.89
CA GLU A 102 13.97 -10.42 -1.79
C GLU A 102 14.47 -10.41 -0.34
N LEU A 103 13.60 -10.09 0.63
CA LEU A 103 13.95 -10.20 2.06
C LEU A 103 14.32 -11.63 2.44
N LEU A 104 13.51 -12.63 2.05
CA LEU A 104 13.79 -14.03 2.37
C LEU A 104 15.08 -14.52 1.70
N ALA A 105 15.32 -14.11 0.45
CA ALA A 105 16.55 -14.41 -0.27
C ALA A 105 17.78 -13.79 0.43
N ASN A 106 17.65 -12.55 0.92
CA ASN A 106 18.72 -11.87 1.63
C ASN A 106 18.91 -12.40 3.05
N GLN A 107 17.85 -12.76 3.79
CA GLN A 107 17.95 -13.39 5.12
C GLN A 107 18.63 -14.77 5.05
N ALA A 108 18.36 -15.54 3.99
CA ALA A 108 19.08 -16.80 3.73
C ALA A 108 20.59 -16.58 3.51
N LEU A 109 20.99 -15.39 3.01
CA LEU A 109 22.38 -14.99 2.80
C LEU A 109 23.02 -14.35 4.04
N ILE A 110 22.25 -13.64 4.87
CA ILE A 110 22.72 -13.06 6.15
C ILE A 110 23.15 -14.15 7.15
N GLY A 111 22.60 -15.36 7.05
CA GLY A 111 23.05 -16.52 7.82
C GLY A 111 24.49 -16.97 7.52
N SER A 112 25.06 -16.57 6.37
CA SER A 112 26.48 -16.65 6.06
C SER A 112 27.12 -15.28 6.31
N LEU A 113 27.66 -15.11 7.52
CA LEU A 113 28.41 -13.93 7.99
C LEU A 113 29.28 -13.31 6.87
N ASP A 114 29.09 -12.00 6.63
CA ASP A 114 29.88 -11.04 5.82
C ASP A 114 29.24 -10.42 4.56
N TYR A 115 27.96 -10.62 4.25
CA TYR A 115 27.37 -10.00 3.04
C TYR A 115 26.53 -8.74 3.30
N GLU A 116 26.85 -7.65 2.61
CA GLU A 116 26.07 -6.41 2.59
C GLU A 116 24.64 -6.69 2.10
N PHE A 117 23.63 -6.30 2.90
CA PHE A 117 22.19 -6.51 2.67
C PHE A 117 21.63 -5.89 1.36
N SER A 118 22.49 -5.39 0.46
CA SER A 118 22.11 -4.46 -0.61
C SER A 118 22.45 -4.86 -2.05
N GLU A 119 23.09 -6.00 -2.32
CA GLU A 119 23.51 -6.29 -3.71
C GLU A 119 22.36 -6.62 -4.68
N ARG A 120 21.17 -7.04 -4.20
CA ARG A 120 20.08 -7.52 -5.09
C ARG A 120 18.95 -6.52 -5.33
N MET A 121 18.40 -5.90 -4.27
CA MET A 121 17.37 -4.88 -4.43
C MET A 121 18.00 -3.50 -4.45
N GLN A 122 17.83 -2.78 -5.56
CA GLN A 122 18.34 -1.43 -5.67
C GLN A 122 17.48 -0.47 -4.84
N PHE A 123 18.11 0.47 -4.14
CA PHE A 123 17.37 1.45 -3.35
C PHE A 123 16.35 2.26 -4.19
N ARG A 124 16.63 2.45 -5.48
CA ARG A 124 15.70 3.05 -6.45
C ARG A 124 14.42 2.24 -6.64
N GLU A 125 14.54 0.92 -6.67
CA GLU A 125 13.40 0.00 -6.81
C GLU A 125 12.51 0.03 -5.57
N LEU A 126 13.11 -0.01 -4.38
CA LEU A 126 12.36 0.18 -3.13
C LEU A 126 11.60 1.51 -3.10
N LYS A 127 12.21 2.62 -3.54
CA LYS A 127 11.52 3.92 -3.63
C LYS A 127 10.33 3.89 -4.59
N HIS A 128 10.41 3.14 -5.68
CA HIS A 128 9.28 2.95 -6.61
C HIS A 128 8.12 2.20 -5.94
N PHE A 129 8.41 1.13 -5.20
CA PHE A 129 7.38 0.39 -4.46
C PHE A 129 6.75 1.21 -3.33
N ILE A 130 7.56 2.00 -2.62
CA ILE A 130 7.07 2.94 -1.61
C ILE A 130 6.10 3.93 -2.23
N PHE A 131 6.44 4.51 -3.40
CA PHE A 131 5.56 5.45 -4.09
C PHE A 131 4.18 4.84 -4.39
N GLY A 132 4.14 3.64 -4.96
CA GLY A 132 2.86 2.96 -5.27
C GLY A 132 2.04 2.63 -4.02
N LEU A 133 2.71 2.26 -2.93
CA LEU A 133 2.05 1.99 -1.64
C LEU A 133 1.47 3.27 -1.01
N GLU A 134 2.25 4.35 -0.96
CA GLU A 134 1.80 5.64 -0.41
C GLU A 134 0.66 6.23 -1.26
N GLN A 135 0.69 6.04 -2.58
CA GLN A 135 -0.45 6.37 -3.43
C GLN A 135 -1.71 5.59 -3.04
N ALA A 136 -1.59 4.29 -2.78
CA ALA A 136 -2.74 3.47 -2.36
C ALA A 136 -3.27 3.91 -0.99
N VAL A 137 -2.40 4.22 -0.04
CA VAL A 137 -2.80 4.73 1.28
C VAL A 137 -3.50 6.08 1.17
N PHE A 138 -2.92 7.02 0.42
CA PHE A 138 -3.52 8.33 0.21
C PHE A 138 -4.92 8.23 -0.42
N LEU A 139 -5.06 7.44 -1.48
CA LEU A 139 -6.36 7.23 -2.12
C LEU A 139 -7.35 6.51 -1.20
N PHE A 140 -6.89 5.57 -0.36
CA PHE A 140 -7.73 4.96 0.65
C PHE A 140 -8.34 6.00 1.59
N ASP A 141 -7.50 6.87 2.15
CA ASP A 141 -7.92 7.92 3.08
C ASP A 141 -8.88 8.90 2.39
N TYR A 142 -8.58 9.27 1.14
CA TYR A 142 -9.45 10.14 0.35
C TYR A 142 -10.84 9.53 0.09
N PHE A 143 -10.90 8.26 -0.33
CA PHE A 143 -12.17 7.60 -0.57
C PHE A 143 -12.94 7.33 0.72
N GLN A 144 -12.24 7.02 1.81
CA GLN A 144 -12.84 6.84 3.12
C GLN A 144 -13.44 8.15 3.64
N HIS A 145 -12.73 9.27 3.51
CA HIS A 145 -13.19 10.60 3.93
C HIS A 145 -14.44 11.04 3.18
N ASN A 146 -14.47 10.81 1.86
CA ASN A 146 -15.55 11.25 0.97
C ASN A 146 -16.64 10.18 0.76
N ASN A 147 -16.55 9.03 1.42
CA ASN A 147 -17.39 7.84 1.18
C ASN A 147 -17.45 7.44 -0.32
N ALA A 148 -16.38 7.69 -1.07
CA ALA A 148 -16.30 7.55 -2.54
C ALA A 148 -15.90 6.13 -2.99
N TRP A 149 -16.39 5.11 -2.28
CA TRP A 149 -16.09 3.70 -2.56
C TRP A 149 -16.99 3.08 -3.63
N GLU A 150 -18.15 3.68 -3.85
CA GLU A 150 -19.13 3.26 -4.85
C GLU A 150 -19.04 4.20 -6.05
N THR A 151 -18.89 3.64 -7.25
CA THR A 151 -19.17 4.37 -8.49
C THR A 151 -20.66 4.22 -8.73
N ASN A 152 -21.44 5.28 -8.48
CA ASN A 152 -22.85 5.29 -8.86
C ASN A 152 -22.93 5.02 -10.37
N PHE A 153 -23.58 3.91 -10.74
CA PHE A 153 -24.04 3.67 -12.11
C PHE A 153 -25.45 4.25 -12.26
#